data_AF-A0A1F9YV49-F1
#
_entry.id   AF-A0A1F9YV49-F1
#
_cell.length_a   1.000
_cell.length_b   1.000
_cell.length_c   1.000
_cell.angle_alpha   90.00
_cell.angle_beta   90.00
_cell.angle_gamma   90.00
#
_symmetry.space_group_name_H-M   'P 1'
#
loop_
_entity.id
_entity.type
_entity.pdbx_description
1 polymer ?
#
loop_
_entity_poly.entity_id
_entity_poly.type
_entity_poly.pdbx_seq_one_letter_code
_entity_poly.pdbx_strand_id
1 'polypeptide(L)'
;MVKNIKLKANAKINLFLDILNKRKDGYHNLKTVFQEVSLSDEIYIEQIEIGIKIVCNDPNIPTDSRNLVYKAADLIKKYSKIDKGIQIKITKGIPVGAGLGGGSSDAASVLKGLNKMWQLKLSKKVLINIAKKIGADVPFFIEGGRCSATGIGDILKPVSVKKKEWYVIVKPCFEISTKYVYSQLTKINKNSKITEHYNELENVVIPIYPEIGKIKEKLVTYGAQFSLMSGSGSCVFGVINNEKIGNKITSLLKKDRYSAWLVHTV
;
A
#
# COMPACT_ATOMS: atom_id res chain seq x y z
N MET A 1 20.76 -22.17 0.41
CA MET A 1 19.98 -21.23 1.25
C MET A 1 20.91 -20.14 1.74
N VAL A 2 20.50 -18.87 1.74
CA VAL A 2 21.28 -17.77 2.34
C VAL A 2 20.83 -17.56 3.79
N LYS A 3 21.73 -17.07 4.66
CA LYS A 3 21.41 -16.83 6.08
C LYS A 3 20.61 -15.55 6.31
N ASN A 4 20.69 -14.59 5.39
CA ASN A 4 19.94 -13.33 5.46
C ASN A 4 19.60 -12.79 4.07
N ILE A 5 18.67 -11.85 4.02
CA ILE A 5 18.27 -11.12 2.82
C ILE A 5 17.73 -9.73 3.17
N LYS A 6 18.06 -8.72 2.35
CA LYS A 6 17.48 -7.37 2.41
C LYS A 6 16.57 -7.13 1.20
N LEU A 7 15.40 -6.52 1.44
CA LEU A 7 14.34 -6.29 0.46
C LEU A 7 13.76 -4.88 0.64
N LYS A 8 13.22 -4.32 -0.44
CA LYS A 8 12.37 -3.13 -0.39
C LYS A 8 10.90 -3.55 -0.43
N ALA A 9 10.09 -2.99 0.46
CA ALA A 9 8.64 -3.12 0.48
C ALA A 9 8.04 -1.80 0.00
N ASN A 10 7.74 -1.70 -1.29
CA ASN A 10 7.25 -0.46 -1.91
C ASN A 10 5.81 -0.15 -1.51
N ALA A 11 5.43 1.12 -1.56
CA ALA A 11 4.07 1.58 -1.32
C ALA A 11 3.22 1.38 -2.57
N LYS A 12 1.90 1.55 -2.40
CA LYS A 12 0.97 1.70 -3.52
C LYS A 12 0.22 3.02 -3.44
N ILE A 13 -0.34 3.42 -4.58
CA ILE A 13 -1.41 4.41 -4.68
C ILE A 13 -2.59 3.81 -5.46
N ASN A 14 -3.79 4.35 -5.23
CA ASN A 14 -4.99 4.03 -6.01
C ASN A 14 -5.21 5.13 -7.06
N LEU A 15 -4.91 4.84 -8.33
CA LEU A 15 -5.19 5.75 -9.45
C LEU A 15 -6.68 5.84 -9.76
N PHE A 16 -7.44 4.84 -9.31
CA PHE A 16 -8.89 4.75 -9.39
C PHE A 16 -9.38 3.87 -8.25
N LEU A 17 -10.51 4.21 -7.62
CA LEU A 17 -11.20 3.42 -6.61
C LEU A 17 -12.71 3.70 -6.65
N ASP A 18 -13.47 2.70 -7.07
CA ASP A 18 -14.93 2.73 -7.13
C ASP A 18 -15.50 1.60 -6.27
N ILE A 19 -16.49 1.93 -5.43
CA ILE A 19 -17.14 0.99 -4.53
C ILE A 19 -18.45 0.57 -5.20
N LEU A 20 -18.57 -0.73 -5.53
CA LEU A 20 -19.68 -1.23 -6.35
C LEU A 20 -20.90 -1.60 -5.52
N ASN A 21 -20.70 -2.31 -4.41
CA ASN A 21 -21.74 -2.72 -3.48
C ASN A 21 -21.14 -3.25 -2.17
N LYS A 22 -21.94 -3.23 -1.11
CA LYS A 22 -21.63 -3.92 0.15
C LYS A 22 -22.01 -5.39 0.04
N ARG A 23 -21.12 -6.26 0.50
CA ARG A 23 -21.28 -7.72 0.53
C ARG A 23 -21.95 -8.17 1.82
N LYS A 24 -22.48 -9.40 1.82
CA LYS A 24 -23.08 -10.04 3.01
C LYS A 24 -22.07 -10.28 4.13
N ASP A 25 -20.79 -10.47 3.78
CA ASP A 25 -19.67 -10.68 4.73
C ASP A 25 -19.14 -9.37 5.35
N GLY A 26 -19.78 -8.22 5.08
CA GLY A 26 -19.40 -6.92 5.61
C GLY A 26 -18.31 -6.19 4.81
N TYR A 27 -17.69 -6.83 3.82
CA TYR A 27 -16.76 -6.19 2.89
C TYR A 27 -17.51 -5.44 1.77
N HIS A 28 -16.76 -4.80 0.89
CA HIS A 28 -17.30 -4.15 -0.31
C HIS A 28 -16.65 -4.73 -1.55
N ASN A 29 -17.47 -5.00 -2.57
CA ASN A 29 -16.95 -5.23 -3.90
C ASN A 29 -16.49 -3.88 -4.46
N LEU A 30 -15.29 -3.83 -5.02
CA LEU A 30 -14.68 -2.62 -5.54
C LEU A 30 -14.06 -2.86 -6.91
N LYS A 31 -13.82 -1.77 -7.65
CA LYS A 31 -12.99 -1.71 -8.84
C LYS A 31 -11.91 -0.67 -8.60
N THR A 32 -10.65 -1.05 -8.74
CA THR A 32 -9.51 -0.15 -8.44
C THR A 32 -8.40 -0.33 -9.46
N VAL A 33 -7.57 0.70 -9.61
CA VAL A 33 -6.28 0.61 -10.31
C VAL A 33 -5.19 0.94 -9.32
N PHE A 34 -4.40 -0.07 -8.95
CA PHE A 34 -3.24 0.07 -8.09
C PHE A 34 -2.00 0.41 -8.91
N GLN A 35 -1.14 1.28 -8.37
CA GLN A 35 0.20 1.53 -8.85
C GLN A 35 1.20 1.39 -7.70
N GLU A 36 2.21 0.54 -7.87
CA GLU A 36 3.36 0.43 -6.96
C GLU A 36 4.32 1.61 -7.18
N VAL A 37 4.77 2.26 -6.10
CA VAL A 37 5.59 3.47 -6.18
C VAL A 37 6.84 3.36 -5.33
N SER A 38 7.88 4.12 -5.67
CA SER A 38 9.23 3.97 -5.11
C SER A 38 9.41 4.30 -3.62
N LEU A 39 8.41 4.91 -2.97
CA LEU A 39 8.41 5.06 -1.51
C LEU A 39 8.32 3.67 -0.88
N SER A 40 9.24 3.33 0.01
CA SER A 40 9.36 1.96 0.51
C SER A 40 9.77 1.89 1.97
N ASP A 41 9.42 0.78 2.59
CA ASP A 41 10.06 0.29 3.81
C ASP A 41 11.26 -0.60 3.44
N GLU A 42 12.19 -0.77 4.37
CA GLU A 42 13.26 -1.76 4.25
C GLU A 42 12.98 -2.97 5.14
N ILE A 43 13.02 -4.17 4.54
CA ILE A 43 12.86 -5.44 5.24
C ILE A 43 14.19 -6.17 5.22
N TYR A 44 14.67 -6.53 6.40
CA TYR A 44 15.82 -7.42 6.56
C TYR A 44 15.37 -8.68 7.29
N ILE A 45 15.67 -9.83 6.71
CA ILE A 45 15.32 -11.15 7.26
C ILE A 45 16.62 -11.89 7.51
N GLU A 46 16.75 -12.48 8.69
CA GLU A 46 17.85 -13.35 9.03
C GLU A 46 17.35 -14.63 9.72
N GLN A 47 18.05 -15.73 9.47
CA GLN A 47 17.78 -16.98 10.14
C GLN A 47 18.29 -16.93 11.59
N ILE A 48 17.45 -17.33 12.54
CA ILE A 48 17.80 -17.56 13.93
C ILE A 48 17.48 -19.02 14.29
N GLU A 49 17.74 -19.43 15.53
CA GLU A 49 17.51 -20.81 15.95
C GLU A 49 16.03 -21.17 15.94
N ILE A 50 15.19 -20.46 16.70
CA ILE A 50 13.79 -20.81 16.94
C ILE A 50 12.89 -19.57 16.84
N GLY A 51 11.65 -19.79 16.40
CA GLY A 51 10.57 -18.80 16.50
C GLY A 51 10.51 -17.77 15.36
N ILE A 52 9.63 -16.79 15.52
CA ILE A 52 9.48 -15.63 14.63
C ILE A 52 9.63 -14.39 15.51
N LYS A 53 10.69 -13.61 15.29
CA LYS A 53 10.94 -12.37 16.02
C LYS A 53 10.85 -11.19 15.07
N ILE A 54 10.10 -10.15 15.46
CA ILE A 54 9.98 -8.92 14.68
C ILE A 54 10.63 -7.78 15.47
N VAL A 55 11.41 -6.96 14.78
CA VAL A 55 11.96 -5.71 15.30
C VAL A 55 11.54 -4.59 14.35
N CYS A 56 10.99 -3.51 14.87
CA CYS A 56 10.54 -2.36 14.09
C CYS A 56 11.16 -1.08 14.67
N ASN A 57 11.54 -0.13 13.81
CA ASN A 57 11.99 1.19 14.25
C ASN A 57 10.85 2.10 14.74
N ASP A 58 9.61 1.79 14.38
CA ASP A 58 8.41 2.48 14.88
C ASP A 58 7.81 1.69 16.06
N PRO A 59 7.79 2.26 17.29
CA PRO A 59 7.28 1.58 18.48
C PRO A 59 5.76 1.37 18.48
N ASN A 60 5.01 2.07 17.61
CA ASN A 60 3.56 1.93 17.53
C ASN A 60 3.12 0.72 16.68
N ILE A 61 4.06 0.09 15.97
CA ILE A 61 3.79 -1.08 15.15
C ILE A 61 3.94 -2.35 16.01
N PRO A 62 2.88 -3.19 16.13
CA PRO A 62 2.98 -4.44 16.86
C PRO A 62 4.11 -5.32 16.31
N THR A 63 4.89 -5.96 17.18
CA THR A 63 5.96 -6.90 16.81
C THR A 63 5.59 -8.36 17.11
N ASP A 64 4.30 -8.62 17.34
CA ASP A 64 3.74 -9.94 17.66
C ASP A 64 2.82 -10.45 16.53
N SER A 65 2.00 -11.48 16.83
CA SER A 65 1.08 -12.14 15.90
C SER A 65 -0.02 -11.24 15.32
N ARG A 66 -0.22 -10.04 15.87
CA ARG A 66 -1.12 -9.02 15.29
C ARG A 66 -0.54 -8.43 14.00
N ASN A 67 0.79 -8.46 13.81
CA ASN A 67 1.46 -7.92 12.63
C ASN A 67 1.28 -8.84 11.41
N LEU A 68 0.98 -8.27 10.23
CA LEU A 68 0.85 -9.01 8.98
C LEU A 68 2.16 -9.71 8.57
N VAL A 69 3.32 -9.14 8.93
CA VAL A 69 4.64 -9.76 8.74
C VAL A 69 4.76 -11.08 9.51
N TYR A 70 4.27 -11.12 10.76
CA TYR A 70 4.24 -12.36 11.54
C TYR A 70 3.39 -13.42 10.83
N LYS A 71 2.18 -13.03 10.40
CA LYS A 71 1.27 -13.92 9.68
C LYS A 71 1.87 -14.44 8.38
N ALA A 72 2.57 -13.60 7.63
CA ALA A 72 3.28 -13.99 6.41
C ALA A 72 4.35 -15.06 6.68
N ALA A 73 5.21 -14.80 7.67
CA ALA A 73 6.24 -15.71 8.11
C ALA A 73 5.67 -17.06 8.58
N ASP A 74 4.67 -17.02 9.46
CA ASP A 74 4.03 -18.22 10.01
C ASP A 74 3.38 -19.08 8.91
N LEU A 75 2.64 -18.45 7.99
CA LEU A 75 1.97 -19.17 6.90
C LEU A 75 2.95 -19.84 5.94
N ILE A 76 4.04 -19.16 5.54
CA ILE A 76 5.01 -19.77 4.61
C ILE A 76 5.89 -20.81 5.30
N LYS A 77 6.19 -20.66 6.60
CA LYS A 77 6.81 -21.71 7.42
C LYS A 77 5.95 -22.98 7.45
N LYS A 78 4.67 -22.83 7.80
CA LYS A 78 3.69 -23.94 7.83
C LYS A 78 3.55 -24.58 6.45
N TYR A 79 3.49 -23.79 5.39
CA TYR A 79 3.38 -24.30 4.01
C TYR A 79 4.62 -25.11 3.59
N SER A 80 5.82 -24.63 3.93
CA SER A 80 7.09 -25.25 3.54
C SER A 80 7.59 -26.33 4.49
N LYS A 81 6.95 -26.50 5.66
CA LYS A 81 7.39 -27.39 6.75
C LYS A 81 8.83 -27.11 7.22
N ILE A 82 9.26 -25.84 7.14
CA ILE A 82 10.57 -25.41 7.64
C ILE A 82 10.42 -24.92 9.08
N ASP A 83 11.16 -25.54 9.99
CA ASP A 83 11.10 -25.20 11.42
C ASP A 83 12.06 -24.09 11.86
N LYS A 84 13.06 -23.76 11.03
CA LYS A 84 14.08 -22.74 11.30
C LYS A 84 13.51 -21.41 11.80
N GLY A 85 14.08 -20.87 12.86
CA GLY A 85 13.71 -19.54 13.35
C GLY A 85 14.05 -18.42 12.37
N ILE A 86 13.30 -17.31 12.44
CA ILE A 86 13.61 -16.08 11.69
C ILE A 86 13.47 -14.82 12.55
N GLN A 87 14.39 -13.89 12.37
CA GLN A 87 14.25 -12.51 12.83
C GLN A 87 13.99 -11.61 11.61
N ILE A 88 12.98 -10.75 11.71
CA ILE A 88 12.58 -9.81 10.67
C ILE A 88 12.70 -8.40 11.25
N LYS A 89 13.62 -7.61 10.69
CA LYS A 89 13.77 -6.19 10.99
C LYS A 89 13.05 -5.37 9.94
N ILE A 90 12.18 -4.47 10.39
CA ILE A 90 11.40 -3.55 9.56
C ILE A 90 11.91 -2.14 9.84
N THR A 91 12.33 -1.43 8.80
CA THR A 91 12.62 0.01 8.87
C THR A 91 11.55 0.74 8.07
N LYS A 92 10.62 1.40 8.78
CA LYS A 92 9.50 2.11 8.20
C LYS A 92 9.95 3.39 7.50
N GLY A 93 9.65 3.49 6.21
CA GLY A 93 9.70 4.69 5.39
C GLY A 93 8.33 5.08 4.83
N ILE A 94 7.42 4.11 4.69
CA ILE A 94 6.01 4.33 4.33
C ILE A 94 5.26 4.79 5.58
N PRO A 95 4.57 5.94 5.53
CA PRO A 95 3.75 6.40 6.64
C PRO A 95 2.65 5.41 7.03
N VAL A 96 2.50 5.19 8.33
CA VAL A 96 1.47 4.32 8.93
C VAL A 96 0.09 4.95 8.76
N GLY A 97 -0.95 4.11 8.63
CA GLY A 97 -2.35 4.57 8.60
C GLY A 97 -2.72 5.47 7.41
N ALA A 98 -1.92 5.43 6.34
CA ALA A 98 -1.94 6.47 5.30
C ALA A 98 -2.59 6.07 3.97
N GLY A 99 -3.16 4.85 3.89
CA GLY A 99 -3.77 4.36 2.64
C GLY A 99 -2.76 3.93 1.57
N LEU A 100 -1.49 3.72 1.96
CA LEU A 100 -0.38 3.37 1.06
C LEU A 100 -0.01 1.87 1.04
N GLY A 101 -0.69 1.04 1.83
CA GLY A 101 -0.49 -0.41 1.82
C GLY A 101 0.80 -0.92 2.48
N GLY A 102 1.49 -0.09 3.29
CA GLY A 102 2.81 -0.44 3.86
C GLY A 102 2.86 -1.79 4.56
N GLY A 103 1.97 -2.06 5.53
CA GLY A 103 1.95 -3.36 6.22
C GLY A 103 1.68 -4.57 5.31
N SER A 104 0.89 -4.38 4.25
CA SER A 104 0.65 -5.41 3.24
C SER A 104 1.87 -5.65 2.36
N SER A 105 2.62 -4.59 2.04
CA SER A 105 3.88 -4.66 1.31
C SER A 105 4.97 -5.35 2.12
N ASP A 106 5.06 -5.03 3.42
CA ASP A 106 5.98 -5.69 4.35
C ASP A 106 5.74 -7.21 4.38
N ALA A 107 4.46 -7.62 4.51
CA ALA A 107 4.05 -9.02 4.51
C ALA A 107 4.38 -9.73 3.18
N ALA A 108 4.06 -9.11 2.04
CA ALA A 108 4.38 -9.65 0.72
C ALA A 108 5.89 -9.78 0.51
N SER A 109 6.67 -8.81 0.99
CA SER A 109 8.13 -8.82 0.93
C SER A 109 8.71 -9.97 1.75
N VAL A 110 8.15 -10.26 2.92
CA VAL A 110 8.53 -11.43 3.72
C VAL A 110 8.23 -12.75 3.00
N LEU A 111 7.07 -12.88 2.35
CA LEU A 111 6.77 -14.06 1.51
C LEU A 111 7.79 -14.24 0.38
N LYS A 112 8.08 -13.17 -0.39
CA LYS A 112 9.08 -13.20 -1.47
C LYS A 112 10.48 -13.52 -0.93
N GLY A 113 10.84 -12.89 0.18
CA GLY A 113 12.12 -13.05 0.86
C GLY A 113 12.38 -14.47 1.31
N LEU A 114 11.44 -15.05 2.06
CA LEU A 114 11.54 -16.42 2.56
C LEU A 114 11.50 -17.45 1.42
N ASN A 115 10.67 -17.24 0.39
CA ASN A 115 10.68 -18.08 -0.82
C ASN A 115 12.07 -18.12 -1.47
N LYS A 116 12.75 -16.98 -1.57
CA LYS A 116 14.12 -16.88 -2.12
C LYS A 116 15.17 -17.44 -1.16
N MET A 117 15.11 -17.06 0.12
CA MET A 117 16.09 -17.41 1.16
C MET A 117 16.16 -18.93 1.38
N TRP A 118 15.00 -19.57 1.46
CA TRP A 118 14.85 -21.02 1.61
C TRP A 118 14.82 -21.79 0.29
N GLN A 119 14.96 -21.11 -0.85
CA GLN A 119 14.96 -21.72 -2.18
C GLN A 119 13.74 -22.62 -2.44
N LEU A 120 12.57 -22.22 -1.96
CA LEU A 120 11.34 -23.02 -2.04
C LEU A 120 10.81 -23.15 -3.48
N LYS A 121 11.23 -22.25 -4.39
CA LYS A 121 10.80 -22.19 -5.80
C LYS A 121 9.27 -22.14 -5.95
N LEU A 122 8.56 -21.53 -4.99
CA LEU A 122 7.12 -21.35 -5.09
C LEU A 122 6.79 -20.39 -6.24
N SER A 123 5.80 -20.78 -7.05
CA SER A 123 5.32 -19.95 -8.14
C SER A 123 4.59 -18.70 -7.62
N LYS A 124 4.52 -17.65 -8.45
CA LYS A 124 3.77 -16.42 -8.13
C LYS A 124 2.32 -16.73 -7.72
N LYS A 125 1.66 -17.66 -8.43
CA LYS A 125 0.29 -18.12 -8.13
C LYS A 125 0.16 -18.70 -6.72
N VAL A 126 1.13 -19.52 -6.28
CA VAL A 126 1.14 -20.08 -4.92
C VAL A 126 1.32 -18.98 -3.88
N LEU A 127 2.26 -18.04 -4.11
CA LEU A 127 2.47 -16.91 -3.20
C LEU A 127 1.23 -16.02 -3.09
N ILE A 128 0.53 -15.76 -4.19
CA ILE A 128 -0.74 -15.01 -4.19
C ILE A 128 -1.80 -15.73 -3.35
N ASN A 129 -1.91 -17.05 -3.47
CA ASN A 129 -2.88 -17.82 -2.68
C ASN A 129 -2.58 -17.77 -1.17
N ILE A 130 -1.30 -17.75 -0.77
CA ILE A 130 -0.91 -17.52 0.63
C ILE A 130 -1.23 -16.08 1.03
N ALA A 131 -0.89 -15.09 0.19
CA ALA A 131 -1.09 -13.67 0.44
C ALA A 131 -2.57 -13.31 0.69
N LYS A 132 -3.51 -13.93 -0.02
CA LYS A 132 -4.96 -13.75 0.19
C LYS A 132 -5.42 -14.07 1.61
N LYS A 133 -4.72 -14.96 2.32
CA LYS A 133 -5.03 -15.31 3.72
C LYS A 133 -4.51 -14.28 4.73
N ILE A 134 -3.68 -13.33 4.29
CA ILE A 134 -3.03 -12.32 5.14
C ILE A 134 -3.80 -11.00 5.09
N GLY A 135 -4.15 -10.53 3.88
CA GLY A 135 -4.90 -9.29 3.70
C GLY A 135 -5.19 -9.01 2.22
N ALA A 136 -6.21 -8.17 1.95
CA ALA A 136 -6.72 -7.91 0.60
C ALA A 136 -5.68 -7.28 -0.35
N ASP A 137 -4.80 -6.42 0.16
CA ASP A 137 -3.76 -5.73 -0.63
C ASP A 137 -2.47 -6.56 -0.78
N VAL A 138 -2.27 -7.62 0.01
CA VAL A 138 -1.02 -8.42 -0.03
C VAL A 138 -0.82 -9.10 -1.39
N PRO A 139 -1.85 -9.67 -2.05
CA PRO A 139 -1.73 -10.18 -3.42
C PRO A 139 -1.16 -9.16 -4.41
N PHE A 140 -1.56 -7.88 -4.30
CA PHE A 140 -1.07 -6.83 -5.20
C PHE A 140 0.44 -6.69 -5.09
N PHE A 141 0.98 -6.69 -3.87
CA PHE A 141 2.43 -6.60 -3.68
C PHE A 141 3.18 -7.87 -4.06
N ILE A 142 2.53 -9.04 -4.16
CA ILE A 142 3.13 -10.21 -4.81
C ILE A 142 3.21 -10.01 -6.33
N GLU A 143 2.16 -9.46 -6.94
CA GLU A 143 2.09 -9.21 -8.38
C GLU A 143 3.08 -8.12 -8.83
N GLY A 144 3.01 -6.95 -8.18
CA GLY A 144 3.82 -5.76 -8.42
C GLY A 144 3.32 -4.86 -9.56
N GLY A 145 3.98 -3.70 -9.71
CA GLY A 145 3.78 -2.77 -10.83
C GLY A 145 2.40 -2.10 -10.85
N ARG A 146 1.68 -2.18 -11.97
CA ARG A 146 0.31 -1.66 -12.11
C ARG A 146 -0.67 -2.80 -12.30
N CYS A 147 -1.77 -2.77 -11.53
CA CYS A 147 -2.84 -3.75 -11.66
C CYS A 147 -4.20 -3.06 -11.64
N SER A 148 -5.08 -3.49 -12.54
CA SER A 148 -6.51 -3.35 -12.31
C SER A 148 -6.97 -4.46 -11.36
N ALA A 149 -7.86 -4.14 -10.43
CA ALA A 149 -8.34 -5.12 -9.47
C ALA A 149 -9.86 -5.02 -9.24
N THR A 150 -10.47 -6.18 -9.00
CA THR A 150 -11.89 -6.35 -8.63
C THR A 150 -12.03 -7.22 -7.37
N GLY A 151 -13.27 -7.58 -7.01
CA GLY A 151 -13.55 -8.29 -5.76
C GLY A 151 -13.40 -7.35 -4.57
N ILE A 152 -12.68 -7.76 -3.53
CA ILE A 152 -12.31 -6.86 -2.43
C ILE A 152 -10.97 -6.14 -2.69
N GLY A 153 -10.48 -6.19 -3.94
CA GLY A 153 -9.14 -5.74 -4.35
C GLY A 153 -8.14 -6.88 -4.57
N ASP A 154 -8.58 -8.14 -4.45
CA ASP A 154 -7.71 -9.34 -4.46
C ASP A 154 -7.72 -10.11 -5.80
N ILE A 155 -8.58 -9.72 -6.75
CA ILE A 155 -8.63 -10.29 -8.10
C ILE A 155 -7.90 -9.34 -9.03
N LEU A 156 -6.66 -9.68 -9.39
CA LEU A 156 -5.74 -8.78 -10.09
C LEU A 156 -5.64 -9.12 -11.58
N LYS A 157 -5.55 -8.07 -12.38
CA LYS A 157 -5.15 -8.13 -13.79
C LYS A 157 -4.02 -7.11 -14.04
N PRO A 158 -2.79 -7.57 -14.30
CA PRO A 158 -1.65 -6.70 -14.59
C PRO A 158 -1.93 -5.77 -15.77
N VAL A 159 -1.41 -4.55 -15.69
CA VAL A 159 -1.52 -3.51 -16.71
C VAL A 159 -0.11 -3.05 -17.06
N SER A 160 0.23 -3.06 -18.35
CA SER A 160 1.54 -2.60 -18.82
C SER A 160 1.65 -1.07 -18.72
N VAL A 161 2.73 -0.60 -18.10
CA VAL A 161 3.07 0.83 -18.01
C VAL A 161 4.26 1.08 -18.93
N LYS A 162 4.06 1.93 -19.95
CA LYS A 162 5.06 2.16 -21.00
C LYS A 162 6.12 3.19 -20.64
N LYS A 163 5.83 4.08 -19.68
CA LYS A 163 6.70 5.19 -19.30
C LYS A 163 6.72 5.36 -17.79
N LYS A 164 7.87 5.76 -17.27
CA LYS A 164 8.02 6.15 -15.86
C LYS A 164 7.13 7.35 -15.58
N GLU A 165 6.21 7.23 -14.63
CA GLU A 165 5.35 8.32 -14.17
C GLU A 165 5.81 8.80 -12.78
N TRP A 166 5.59 10.08 -12.49
CA TRP A 166 5.98 10.72 -11.23
C TRP A 166 4.76 11.14 -10.42
N TYR A 167 4.89 11.05 -9.10
CA TYR A 167 3.85 11.46 -8.16
C TYR A 167 4.46 12.20 -6.97
N VAL A 168 3.73 13.15 -6.40
CA VAL A 168 4.04 13.70 -5.08
C VAL A 168 3.00 13.19 -4.11
N ILE A 169 3.42 12.45 -3.10
CA ILE A 169 2.57 11.98 -2.00
C ILE A 169 2.69 12.96 -0.84
N VAL A 170 1.56 13.28 -0.22
CA VAL A 170 1.45 14.21 0.90
C VAL A 170 0.67 13.53 2.01
N LYS A 171 1.21 13.58 3.23
CA LYS A 171 0.52 13.11 4.43
C LYS A 171 0.28 14.25 5.41
N PRO A 172 -0.98 14.52 5.80
CA PRO A 172 -1.28 15.39 6.92
C PRO A 172 -0.90 14.76 8.27
N CYS A 173 -0.87 15.57 9.33
CA CYS A 173 -0.48 15.15 10.68
C CYS A 173 -1.48 14.21 11.39
N PHE A 174 -2.46 13.65 10.68
CA PHE A 174 -3.44 12.72 11.21
C PHE A 174 -3.55 11.44 10.37
N GLU A 175 -4.18 10.43 10.93
CA GLU A 175 -4.49 9.15 10.29
C GLU A 175 -6.01 8.99 10.18
N ILE A 176 -6.44 8.20 9.20
CA ILE A 176 -7.86 7.88 9.03
C ILE A 176 -8.00 6.36 9.04
N SER A 177 -8.83 5.84 9.95
CA SER A 177 -9.13 4.41 10.01
C SER A 177 -9.93 3.97 8.78
N THR A 178 -9.40 3.01 8.02
CA THR A 178 -10.14 2.39 6.90
C THR A 178 -11.50 1.87 7.34
N LYS A 179 -11.58 1.18 8.49
CA LYS A 179 -12.85 0.66 9.02
C LYS A 179 -13.86 1.78 9.28
N TYR A 180 -13.39 2.92 9.81
CA TYR A 180 -14.25 4.08 10.04
C TYR A 180 -14.81 4.63 8.72
N VAL A 181 -13.96 4.87 7.71
CA VAL A 181 -14.41 5.40 6.41
C VAL A 181 -15.46 4.50 5.76
N TYR A 182 -15.20 3.19 5.73
CA TYR A 182 -16.17 2.23 5.18
C TYR A 182 -17.46 2.14 6.00
N SER A 183 -17.44 2.42 7.31
CA SER A 183 -18.65 2.46 8.14
C SER A 183 -19.55 3.67 7.84
N GLN A 184 -18.97 4.74 7.30
CA GLN A 184 -19.68 5.98 6.95
C GLN A 184 -20.24 5.95 5.51
N LEU A 185 -19.95 4.91 4.71
CA LEU A 185 -20.55 4.71 3.40
C LEU A 185 -22.04 4.34 3.56
N THR A 186 -22.90 5.34 3.53
CA THR A 186 -24.36 5.18 3.63
C THR A 186 -25.04 5.08 2.27
N LYS A 187 -24.48 5.73 1.24
CA LYS A 187 -24.94 5.68 -0.14
C LYS A 187 -23.76 5.35 -1.04
N ILE A 188 -23.93 4.34 -1.88
CA ILE A 188 -22.99 4.03 -2.95
C ILE A 188 -23.50 4.74 -4.18
N ASN A 189 -22.82 5.79 -4.59
CA ASN A 189 -23.14 6.47 -5.83
C ASN A 189 -22.72 5.56 -6.98
N LYS A 190 -23.66 5.19 -7.85
CA LYS A 190 -23.27 4.55 -9.10
C LYS A 190 -22.49 5.59 -9.88
N ASN A 191 -21.18 5.39 -10.04
CA ASN A 191 -20.38 6.27 -10.86
C ASN A 191 -20.85 6.16 -12.31
N SER A 192 -21.67 7.13 -12.74
CA SER A 192 -22.18 7.23 -14.11
C SER A 192 -21.21 7.97 -15.03
N LYS A 193 -20.11 8.52 -14.49
CA LYS A 193 -19.12 9.28 -15.23
C LYS A 193 -17.78 8.55 -15.27
N ILE A 194 -17.36 8.24 -16.49
CA ILE A 194 -16.04 7.69 -16.85
C ILE A 194 -14.99 8.79 -16.64
N THR A 195 -14.74 9.19 -15.39
CA THR A 195 -13.53 9.95 -15.07
C THR A 195 -12.45 8.92 -14.75
N GLU A 196 -11.33 8.98 -15.47
CA GLU A 196 -10.23 8.01 -15.33
C GLU A 196 -9.55 8.07 -13.95
N HIS A 197 -9.85 9.11 -13.16
CA HIS A 197 -9.21 9.46 -11.89
C HIS A 197 -10.29 9.74 -10.84
N TYR A 198 -10.60 8.73 -10.04
CA TYR A 198 -11.71 8.77 -9.09
C TYR A 198 -11.40 7.99 -7.83
N ASN A 199 -11.82 8.49 -6.67
CA ASN A 199 -11.85 7.72 -5.43
C ASN A 199 -13.17 8.00 -4.70
N GLU A 200 -14.10 7.05 -4.73
CA GLU A 200 -15.43 7.14 -4.09
C GLU A 200 -15.34 7.54 -2.61
N LEU A 201 -14.29 7.10 -1.92
CA LEU A 201 -14.13 7.37 -0.49
C LEU A 201 -13.89 8.85 -0.19
N GLU A 202 -13.47 9.66 -1.17
CA GLU A 202 -13.33 11.10 -1.00
C GLU A 202 -14.67 11.79 -0.69
N ASN A 203 -15.78 11.28 -1.24
CA ASN A 203 -17.13 11.80 -0.97
C ASN A 203 -17.51 11.67 0.51
N VAL A 204 -16.91 10.72 1.21
CA VAL A 204 -17.10 10.49 2.64
C VAL A 204 -16.03 11.22 3.45
N VAL A 205 -14.77 11.14 3.02
CA VAL A 205 -13.64 11.63 3.79
C VAL A 205 -13.54 13.15 3.79
N ILE A 206 -13.72 13.82 2.64
CA ILE A 206 -13.52 15.27 2.54
C ILE A 206 -14.50 16.06 3.44
N PRO A 207 -15.81 15.73 3.52
CA PRO A 207 -16.71 16.41 4.45
C PRO A 207 -16.30 16.29 5.93
N ILE A 208 -15.71 15.16 6.33
CA ILE A 208 -15.29 14.90 7.72
C ILE A 208 -13.89 15.47 7.99
N TYR A 209 -13.00 15.44 6.99
CA TYR A 209 -11.63 15.91 7.05
C TYR A 209 -11.36 16.89 5.89
N PRO A 210 -11.85 18.16 5.98
CA PRO A 210 -11.74 19.14 4.89
C PRO A 210 -10.30 19.45 4.46
N GLU A 211 -9.33 19.21 5.35
CA GLU A 211 -7.90 19.33 5.07
C GLU A 211 -7.45 18.47 3.88
N ILE A 212 -8.07 17.31 3.66
CA ILE A 212 -7.81 16.46 2.49
C ILE A 212 -8.15 17.21 1.19
N GLY A 213 -9.28 17.91 1.15
CA GLY A 213 -9.68 18.75 0.01
C GLY A 213 -8.70 19.90 -0.23
N LYS A 214 -8.26 20.58 0.84
CA LYS A 214 -7.26 21.66 0.75
C LYS A 214 -5.92 21.17 0.20
N ILE A 215 -5.46 20.00 0.63
CA ILE A 215 -4.21 19.40 0.11
C ILE A 215 -4.35 19.08 -1.38
N LYS A 216 -5.52 18.55 -1.80
CA LYS A 216 -5.80 18.28 -3.22
C LYS A 216 -5.71 19.54 -4.06
N GLU A 217 -6.33 20.63 -3.62
CA GLU A 217 -6.28 21.93 -4.30
C GLU A 217 -4.85 22.46 -4.36
N LYS A 218 -4.12 22.46 -3.23
CA LYS A 218 -2.72 22.90 -3.18
C LYS A 218 -1.81 22.15 -4.15
N LEU A 219 -1.95 20.83 -4.25
CA LEU A 219 -1.18 20.02 -5.19
C LEU A 219 -1.37 20.51 -6.63
N VAL A 220 -2.62 20.78 -7.03
CA VAL A 220 -2.95 21.30 -8.37
C VAL A 220 -2.41 22.72 -8.55
N THR A 221 -2.62 23.61 -7.57
CA THR A 221 -2.08 24.99 -7.59
C THR A 221 -0.56 25.01 -7.73
N TYR A 222 0.15 24.04 -7.14
CA TYR A 222 1.60 23.94 -7.22
C TYR A 222 2.11 23.28 -8.51
N GLY A 223 1.21 22.74 -9.35
CA GLY A 223 1.52 22.26 -10.69
C GLY A 223 1.35 20.74 -10.89
N ALA A 224 0.64 20.04 -10.00
CA ALA A 224 0.18 18.69 -10.30
C ALA A 224 -0.92 18.74 -11.39
N GLN A 225 -0.94 17.74 -12.29
CA GLN A 225 -1.97 17.66 -13.34
C GLN A 225 -3.36 17.43 -12.75
N PHE A 226 -3.42 16.56 -11.74
CA PHE A 226 -4.59 16.31 -10.91
C PHE A 226 -4.14 15.70 -9.58
N SER A 227 -5.05 15.62 -8.62
CA SER A 227 -4.79 15.06 -7.30
C SER A 227 -5.92 14.13 -6.84
N LEU A 228 -5.55 13.11 -6.06
CA LEU A 228 -6.44 12.10 -5.50
C LEU A 228 -5.98 11.65 -4.12
N MET A 229 -6.91 11.27 -3.27
CA MET A 229 -6.64 10.51 -2.06
C MET A 229 -6.25 9.06 -2.40
N SER A 230 -5.27 8.50 -1.71
CA SER A 230 -4.91 7.08 -1.86
C SER A 230 -5.71 6.21 -0.88
N GLY A 231 -6.45 5.23 -1.38
CA GLY A 231 -7.27 4.33 -0.56
C GLY A 231 -8.28 5.10 0.29
N SER A 232 -8.35 4.79 1.58
CA SER A 232 -9.19 5.51 2.55
C SER A 232 -8.54 6.77 3.14
N GLY A 233 -7.37 7.18 2.62
CA GLY A 233 -6.56 8.25 3.21
C GLY A 233 -5.71 7.77 4.39
N SER A 234 -5.00 8.67 5.08
CA SER A 234 -5.04 10.13 4.90
C SER A 234 -4.13 10.70 3.80
N CYS A 235 -3.31 9.90 3.11
CA CYS A 235 -2.46 10.45 2.06
C CYS A 235 -3.26 10.92 0.85
N VAL A 236 -2.80 12.04 0.31
CA VAL A 236 -3.19 12.57 -1.00
C VAL A 236 -1.97 12.52 -1.89
N PHE A 237 -2.16 12.26 -3.18
CA PHE A 237 -1.10 12.33 -4.16
C PHE A 237 -1.50 13.21 -5.35
N GLY A 238 -0.50 13.84 -5.95
CA GLY A 238 -0.63 14.56 -7.23
C GLY A 238 0.14 13.83 -8.33
N VAL A 239 -0.41 13.79 -9.54
CA VAL A 239 0.27 13.25 -10.73
C VAL A 239 1.10 14.34 -11.40
N ILE A 240 2.37 14.03 -11.67
CA ILE A 240 3.38 15.01 -12.05
C ILE A 240 4.01 14.64 -13.40
N ASN A 241 4.20 15.65 -14.24
CA ASN A 241 4.82 15.49 -15.56
C ASN A 241 6.29 15.03 -15.50
N ASN A 242 7.07 15.59 -14.57
CA ASN A 242 8.50 15.31 -14.45
C ASN A 242 9.03 15.57 -13.03
N GLU A 243 10.22 15.01 -12.78
CA GLU A 243 10.94 15.09 -11.51
C GLU A 243 11.19 16.53 -11.03
N LYS A 244 11.52 17.47 -11.93
CA LYS A 244 11.81 18.87 -11.58
C LYS A 244 10.58 19.57 -10.97
N ILE A 245 9.41 19.40 -11.58
CA ILE A 245 8.15 19.91 -11.05
C ILE A 245 7.83 19.21 -9.71
N GLY A 246 8.03 17.90 -9.63
CA GLY A 246 7.78 17.13 -8.41
C GLY A 246 8.62 17.59 -7.22
N ASN A 247 9.90 17.89 -7.44
CA ASN A 247 10.81 18.42 -6.42
C ASN A 247 10.38 19.82 -5.95
N LYS A 248 9.92 20.69 -6.88
CA LYS A 248 9.36 22.00 -6.54
C LYS A 248 8.13 21.87 -5.66
N ILE A 249 7.15 21.05 -6.07
CA ILE A 249 5.90 20.83 -5.33
C ILE A 249 6.20 20.26 -3.93
N THR A 250 7.06 19.25 -3.85
CA THR A 250 7.47 18.65 -2.56
C THR A 250 8.10 19.68 -1.62
N SER A 251 8.94 20.57 -2.15
CA SER A 251 9.58 21.62 -1.36
C SER A 251 8.58 22.65 -0.83
N LEU A 252 7.59 23.04 -1.65
CA LEU A 252 6.52 23.95 -1.23
C LEU A 252 5.64 23.34 -0.14
N LEU A 253 5.24 22.07 -0.29
CA LEU A 253 4.45 21.37 0.72
C LEU A 253 5.19 21.19 2.05
N LYS A 254 6.51 20.99 2.01
CA LYS A 254 7.33 20.95 3.23
C LYS A 254 7.42 22.31 3.91
N LYS A 255 7.47 23.42 3.16
CA LYS A 255 7.36 24.78 3.73
C LYS A 255 6.01 25.00 4.43
N ASP A 256 4.96 24.40 3.88
CA ASP A 256 3.62 24.34 4.47
C ASP A 256 3.50 23.33 5.63
N ARG A 257 4.62 22.74 6.08
CA ARG A 257 4.72 21.78 7.18
C ARG A 257 4.03 20.44 6.95
N TYR A 258 3.72 20.07 5.71
CA TYR A 258 3.30 18.69 5.41
C TYR A 258 4.50 17.75 5.28
N SER A 259 4.27 16.49 5.59
CA SER A 259 5.18 15.43 5.15
C SER A 259 4.90 15.13 3.68
N ALA A 260 5.93 15.24 2.83
CA ALA A 260 5.77 15.05 1.39
C ALA A 260 6.97 14.30 0.77
N TRP A 261 6.66 13.45 -0.21
CA TRP A 261 7.62 12.59 -0.91
C TRP A 261 7.39 12.65 -2.41
N LEU A 262 8.45 12.90 -3.17
CA LEU A 262 8.47 12.66 -4.61
C LEU A 262 8.75 11.17 -4.85
N VAL A 263 7.89 10.54 -5.65
CA VAL A 263 7.97 9.11 -5.95
C VAL A 263 7.75 8.88 -7.45
N HIS A 264 8.05 7.67 -7.90
CA HIS A 264 7.80 7.25 -9.27
C HIS A 264 7.31 5.81 -9.33
N THR A 265 6.79 5.41 -10.49
CA THR A 265 6.42 4.01 -10.78
C THR A 265 7.61 3.07 -10.59
N VAL A 266 7.38 1.89 -10.02
CA VAL A 266 8.34 0.76 -9.93
C VAL A 266 8.11 -0.20 -11.08
#